data_AF-A0A914LIZ3-F1
#
_entry.id   AF-A0A914LIZ3-F1
#
_cell.length_a   1.000
_cell.length_b   1.000
_cell.length_c   1.000
_cell.angle_alpha   90.00
_cell.angle_beta   90.00
_cell.angle_gamma   90.00
#
_symmetry.space_group_name_H-M   'P 1'
#
loop_
_entity.id
_entity.type
_entity.pdbx_description
1 polymer ?
#
loop_
_entity_poly.entity_id
_entity_poly.type
_entity_poly.pdbx_seq_one_letter_code
_entity_poly.pdbx_strand_id
1 'polypeptide(L)'
;MICFILIRDWLTTIEELPPGEGRTWEPQNKSLLNKKKEIGKSLNKKVVAAVLPVKNKNGPGEMGAAVFLTGKEAVQGTADMKKWFMNVAASDKISLDRSLPDVRIKECKTKIYDLNKLPKTSVVIIFTDEAWSPLLRTVHSVINRTPDKLLEEVLLVDDFSQRDDLHQNLDNYIKRFNGKVHIYRLKERNGLIRAKLNGAKLARGEVVVFLDSHCEANIGCLGVQSHLYTSKQPLYVQ
;
A
#
# COMPACT_ATOMS: atom_id res chain seq x y z
N MET A 1 4.71 10.17 11.27
CA MET A 1 4.14 10.03 9.91
C MET A 1 2.78 9.36 10.06
N ILE A 2 1.70 10.09 9.80
CA ILE A 2 0.32 9.69 10.16
C ILE A 2 -0.30 9.01 8.94
N CYS A 3 -0.63 7.72 9.07
CA CYS A 3 -1.41 6.98 8.08
C CYS A 3 -2.88 7.43 8.21
N PHE A 4 -3.42 8.12 7.21
CA PHE A 4 -4.84 8.48 7.19
C PHE A 4 -5.63 7.38 6.50
N ILE A 5 -6.66 6.87 7.18
CA ILE A 5 -7.65 5.94 6.63
C ILE A 5 -8.87 6.79 6.29
N LEU A 6 -9.29 6.85 5.02
CA LEU A 6 -10.56 7.49 4.64
C LEU A 6 -11.60 6.41 4.36
N ILE A 7 -12.79 6.63 4.93
CA ILE A 7 -13.96 5.75 4.85
C ILE A 7 -14.74 6.09 3.56
N ARG A 8 -15.04 5.10 2.73
CA ARG A 8 -15.83 5.30 1.50
C ARG A 8 -17.32 5.57 1.80
N ASP A 9 -17.82 5.09 2.93
CA ASP A 9 -19.23 5.24 3.39
C ASP A 9 -19.63 6.66 3.83
N TRP A 10 -18.72 7.64 3.84
CA TRP A 10 -19.02 9.03 4.23
C TRP A 10 -19.19 10.01 3.05
N LEU A 11 -19.05 9.54 1.81
CA LEU A 11 -19.17 10.39 0.60
C LEU A 11 -20.56 10.36 -0.05
N THR A 12 -21.53 9.64 0.52
CA THR A 12 -22.86 9.39 -0.09
C THR A 12 -24.02 10.15 0.56
N THR A 13 -23.78 11.36 1.09
CA THR A 13 -24.86 12.21 1.63
C THR A 13 -24.82 13.62 1.05
N ILE A 14 -25.07 13.74 -0.26
CA ILE A 14 -25.66 14.94 -0.89
C ILE A 14 -26.59 14.47 -2.05
N GLU A 15 -27.89 14.78 -1.91
CA GLU A 15 -29.03 14.80 -2.87
C GLU A 15 -29.75 13.49 -3.34
N GLU A 16 -30.88 13.21 -2.64
CA GLU A 16 -32.29 12.87 -3.03
C GLU A 16 -32.69 12.73 -4.53
N LEU A 17 -33.62 11.90 -5.07
CA LEU A 17 -34.80 11.05 -4.67
C LEU A 17 -35.27 10.17 -5.94
N PRO A 18 -36.46 9.48 -6.03
CA PRO A 18 -36.81 8.06 -5.73
C PRO A 18 -37.40 7.28 -6.97
N PRO A 19 -38.38 6.34 -6.85
CA PRO A 19 -38.29 4.88 -6.65
C PRO A 19 -38.66 4.02 -7.89
N GLY A 20 -38.28 2.72 -7.93
CA GLY A 20 -38.74 1.80 -8.98
C GLY A 20 -38.40 0.31 -8.78
N GLU A 21 -39.42 -0.45 -8.39
CA GLU A 21 -39.74 -1.88 -8.58
C GLU A 21 -38.66 -2.94 -8.95
N GLY A 22 -38.49 -3.89 -8.02
CA GLY A 22 -38.68 -5.34 -8.22
C GLY A 22 -37.96 -6.07 -9.36
N ARG A 23 -37.02 -6.96 -9.00
CA ARG A 23 -36.87 -8.27 -9.66
C ARG A 23 -36.18 -9.28 -8.75
N THR A 24 -36.87 -10.39 -8.50
CA THR A 24 -36.36 -11.59 -7.81
C THR A 24 -35.52 -12.43 -8.77
N TRP A 25 -34.45 -13.06 -8.27
CA TRP A 25 -33.81 -14.19 -8.94
C TRP A 25 -33.24 -15.21 -7.95
N GLU A 26 -33.74 -16.43 -8.07
CA GLU A 26 -33.24 -17.72 -7.58
C GLU A 26 -33.76 -18.76 -8.62
N PRO A 27 -33.28 -20.03 -8.74
CA PRO A 27 -32.35 -20.76 -7.86
C PRO A 27 -31.43 -21.82 -8.56
N GLN A 28 -30.77 -22.63 -7.72
CA GLN A 28 -30.33 -24.04 -7.90
C GLN A 28 -29.00 -24.39 -8.61
N ASN A 29 -27.98 -24.79 -7.84
CA ASN A 29 -27.73 -26.23 -7.63
C ASN A 29 -26.73 -26.53 -6.49
N LYS A 30 -27.21 -27.30 -5.51
CA LYS A 30 -26.49 -27.83 -4.34
C LYS A 30 -25.99 -29.24 -4.67
N SER A 31 -24.76 -29.41 -5.14
CA SER A 31 -24.11 -30.75 -5.13
C SER A 31 -22.58 -30.75 -5.19
N LEU A 32 -21.91 -29.61 -5.37
CA LEU A 32 -20.43 -29.53 -5.33
C LEU A 32 -19.87 -29.22 -3.93
N LEU A 33 -20.74 -29.05 -2.93
CA LEU A 33 -20.42 -28.62 -1.57
C LEU A 33 -20.00 -29.73 -0.60
N ASN A 34 -20.09 -31.01 -0.98
CA ASN A 34 -19.85 -32.13 -0.06
C ASN A 34 -18.65 -33.04 -0.38
N LYS A 35 -17.89 -32.83 -1.47
CA LYS A 35 -16.71 -33.67 -1.80
C LYS A 35 -15.34 -33.02 -1.64
N LYS A 36 -15.24 -31.71 -1.36
CA LYS A 36 -13.98 -31.06 -0.94
C LYS A 36 -13.78 -31.00 0.58
N LYS A 37 -14.69 -31.61 1.36
CA LYS A 37 -14.71 -31.53 2.83
C LYS A 37 -13.80 -32.52 3.55
N GLU A 38 -13.16 -33.48 2.87
CA GLU A 38 -12.49 -34.58 3.60
C GLU A 38 -11.03 -34.91 3.25
N ILE A 39 -10.38 -34.31 2.26
CA ILE A 39 -8.99 -34.71 1.88
C ILE A 39 -7.99 -33.55 1.97
N GLY A 40 -8.04 -32.79 3.06
CA GLY A 40 -7.05 -31.73 3.31
C GLY A 40 -7.23 -31.00 4.64
N LYS A 41 -7.78 -31.69 5.65
CA LYS A 41 -7.81 -31.16 7.01
C LYS A 41 -6.40 -31.10 7.56
N SER A 42 -6.08 -29.93 8.09
CA SER A 42 -5.03 -29.67 9.06
C SER A 42 -3.60 -29.54 8.54
N LEU A 43 -3.31 -28.44 7.84
CA LEU A 43 -2.04 -27.70 7.98
C LEU A 43 -2.23 -26.24 7.53
N ASN A 44 -2.00 -25.31 8.47
CA ASN A 44 -1.77 -23.85 8.31
C ASN A 44 -2.92 -22.93 7.84
N LYS A 45 -3.87 -22.63 8.74
CA LYS A 45 -4.84 -21.51 8.61
C LYS A 45 -4.61 -20.36 9.60
N LYS A 46 -3.34 -20.11 9.97
CA LYS A 46 -2.93 -18.98 10.81
C LYS A 46 -1.66 -18.39 10.20
N VAL A 47 -1.80 -17.40 9.33
CA VAL A 47 -0.66 -16.77 8.66
C VAL A 47 -0.23 -15.59 9.52
N VAL A 48 0.94 -15.72 10.13
CA VAL A 48 1.72 -14.57 10.61
C VAL A 48 1.99 -13.72 9.38
N ALA A 49 1.54 -12.45 9.41
CA ALA A 49 1.62 -11.46 8.33
C ALA A 49 2.60 -11.84 7.21
N ALA A 50 2.08 -12.11 6.00
CA ALA A 50 2.89 -12.57 4.88
C ALA A 50 4.06 -11.61 4.65
N VAL A 51 5.29 -12.11 4.84
CA VAL A 51 6.53 -11.44 4.49
C VAL A 51 7.09 -12.21 3.32
N LEU A 52 7.10 -11.63 2.11
CA LEU A 52 7.85 -12.23 1.02
C LEU A 52 9.33 -12.33 1.41
N PRO A 53 10.03 -13.43 1.07
CA PRO A 53 11.42 -13.61 1.46
C PRO A 53 12.30 -12.52 0.83
N VAL A 54 13.01 -11.79 1.67
CA VAL A 54 13.95 -10.73 1.25
C VAL A 54 15.09 -11.36 0.45
N LYS A 55 15.33 -10.86 -0.77
CA LYS A 55 16.27 -11.45 -1.74
C LYS A 55 17.75 -11.26 -1.38
N ASN A 56 18.13 -10.21 -0.66
CA ASN A 56 19.51 -9.96 -0.26
C ASN A 56 19.55 -9.31 1.14
N LYS A 57 20.25 -9.94 2.09
CA LYS A 57 20.26 -9.51 3.50
C LYS A 57 21.40 -8.57 3.87
N ASN A 58 22.37 -8.35 2.97
CA ASN A 58 23.65 -7.73 3.32
C ASN A 58 23.96 -6.45 2.50
N GLY A 59 22.96 -5.83 1.87
CA GLY A 59 23.12 -4.57 1.13
C GLY A 59 23.14 -3.31 2.00
N PRO A 60 23.49 -2.14 1.42
CA PRO A 60 23.37 -0.86 2.11
C PRO A 60 21.94 -0.62 2.59
N GLY A 61 21.79 -0.24 3.85
CA GLY A 61 20.49 0.13 4.43
C GLY A 61 19.56 -1.04 4.76
N GLU A 62 20.02 -2.28 4.62
CA GLU A 62 19.29 -3.47 5.07
C GLU A 62 19.01 -3.40 6.57
N MET A 63 17.89 -3.99 6.99
CA MET A 63 17.40 -3.92 8.38
C MET A 63 17.30 -2.49 8.93
N GLY A 64 17.11 -1.50 8.05
CA GLY A 64 17.04 -0.09 8.42
C GLY A 64 18.37 0.51 8.88
N ALA A 65 19.50 -0.13 8.59
CA ALA A 65 20.82 0.37 8.95
C ALA A 65 21.11 1.72 8.27
N ALA A 66 21.96 2.53 8.92
CA ALA A 66 22.42 3.79 8.34
C ALA A 66 23.31 3.54 7.11
N VAL A 67 23.20 4.41 6.11
CA VAL A 67 24.08 4.41 4.93
C VAL A 67 24.99 5.63 5.00
N PHE A 68 26.29 5.39 5.01
CA PHE A 68 27.30 6.44 5.02
C PHE A 68 27.84 6.65 3.60
N LEU A 69 27.80 7.90 3.13
CA LEU A 69 28.36 8.29 1.84
C LEU A 69 29.78 8.83 2.02
N THR A 70 30.65 8.61 1.04
CA THR A 70 32.05 9.07 1.07
C THR A 70 32.44 9.76 -0.22
N GLY A 71 33.42 10.67 -0.16
CA GLY A 71 33.97 11.34 -1.34
C GLY A 71 32.91 12.11 -2.14
N LYS A 72 32.87 11.89 -3.46
CA LYS A 72 31.95 12.58 -4.38
C LYS A 72 30.48 12.38 -4.02
N GLU A 73 30.12 11.21 -3.50
CA GLU A 73 28.73 10.89 -3.16
C GLU A 73 28.26 11.65 -1.92
N ALA A 74 29.15 11.92 -0.95
CA ALA A 74 28.81 12.74 0.20
C ALA A 74 28.50 14.19 -0.21
N VAL A 75 29.25 14.72 -1.19
CA VAL A 75 29.00 16.04 -1.78
C VAL A 75 27.64 16.05 -2.50
N GLN A 76 27.37 15.02 -3.31
CA GLN A 76 26.07 14.87 -3.99
C GLN A 76 24.92 14.75 -2.99
N GLY A 77 25.04 13.91 -1.96
CA GLY A 77 24.00 13.76 -0.93
C GLY A 77 23.72 15.06 -0.16
N THR A 78 24.74 15.90 0.03
CA THR A 78 24.56 17.24 0.61
C THR A 78 23.80 18.18 -0.34
N ALA A 79 24.07 18.11 -1.65
CA ALA A 79 23.32 18.85 -2.65
C ALA A 79 21.87 18.34 -2.77
N ASP A 80 21.67 17.03 -2.74
CA ASP A 80 20.37 16.38 -2.76
C ASP A 80 19.52 16.82 -1.58
N MET A 81 20.10 16.89 -0.37
CA MET A 81 19.37 17.35 0.81
C MET A 81 18.79 18.76 0.63
N LYS A 82 19.49 19.65 -0.06
CA LYS A 82 18.99 21.01 -0.33
C LYS A 82 17.89 21.03 -1.39
N LYS A 83 17.94 20.11 -2.35
CA LYS A 83 17.01 20.07 -3.48
C LYS A 83 15.74 19.27 -3.18
N TRP A 84 15.90 18.10 -2.58
CA TRP A 84 14.86 17.08 -2.37
C TRP A 84 14.40 16.99 -0.92
N PHE A 85 15.04 17.72 0.00
CA PHE A 85 14.85 17.55 1.44
C PHE A 85 15.15 16.12 1.93
N MET A 86 15.93 15.38 1.14
CA MET A 86 16.38 14.02 1.44
C MET A 86 17.68 13.70 0.72
N ASN A 87 18.41 12.70 1.23
CA ASN A 87 19.64 12.22 0.61
C ASN A 87 19.31 11.17 -0.47
N VAL A 88 19.02 11.64 -1.68
CA VAL A 88 18.66 10.77 -2.82
C VAL A 88 19.82 9.87 -3.20
N ALA A 89 21.06 10.37 -3.23
CA ALA A 89 22.25 9.55 -3.45
C ALA A 89 22.36 8.35 -2.48
N ALA A 90 22.02 8.54 -1.20
CA ALA A 90 21.95 7.42 -0.25
C ALA A 90 20.76 6.50 -0.55
N SER A 91 19.58 7.06 -0.85
CA SER A 91 18.39 6.28 -1.20
C SER A 91 18.66 5.39 -2.41
N ASP A 92 19.28 5.89 -3.46
CA ASP A 92 19.55 5.15 -4.70
C ASP A 92 20.47 3.93 -4.50
N LYS A 93 21.30 3.94 -3.45
CA LYS A 93 22.13 2.80 -3.05
C LYS A 93 21.37 1.71 -2.29
N ILE A 94 20.27 2.08 -1.64
CA ILE A 94 19.50 1.15 -0.82
C ILE A 94 18.57 0.36 -1.75
N SER A 95 18.50 -0.96 -1.56
CA SER A 95 17.60 -1.82 -2.32
C SER A 95 16.13 -1.39 -2.20
N LEU A 96 15.39 -1.35 -3.31
CA LEU A 96 13.94 -1.11 -3.30
C LEU A 96 13.19 -2.18 -2.51
N ASP A 97 13.77 -3.39 -2.42
CA ASP A 97 13.25 -4.56 -1.70
C ASP A 97 13.93 -4.77 -0.34
N ARG A 98 14.57 -3.73 0.25
CA ARG A 98 15.35 -3.89 1.50
C ARG A 98 14.52 -4.47 2.63
N SER A 99 15.15 -5.22 3.54
CA SER A 99 14.55 -5.66 4.80
C SER A 99 14.40 -4.50 5.80
N LEU A 100 13.42 -4.63 6.70
CA LEU A 100 13.21 -3.72 7.83
C LEU A 100 13.11 -4.52 9.13
N PRO A 101 13.51 -3.91 10.26
CA PRO A 101 13.33 -4.53 11.56
C PRO A 101 11.84 -4.54 11.93
N ASP A 102 11.40 -5.62 12.57
CA ASP A 102 10.06 -5.70 13.12
C ASP A 102 10.00 -4.95 14.47
N VAL A 103 9.67 -3.65 14.37
CA VAL A 103 9.58 -2.70 15.50
C VAL A 103 8.30 -2.84 16.32
N ARG A 104 7.42 -3.80 15.99
CA ARG A 104 6.18 -4.02 16.75
C ARG A 104 6.50 -4.47 18.18
N ILE A 105 5.64 -4.08 19.11
CA ILE A 105 5.65 -4.63 20.48
C ILE A 105 5.30 -6.13 20.46
N LYS A 106 5.74 -6.88 21.48
CA LYS A 106 5.63 -8.35 21.52
C LYS A 106 4.18 -8.83 21.37
N GLU A 107 3.25 -8.09 21.94
CA GLU A 107 1.81 -8.37 21.93
C GLU A 107 1.23 -8.27 20.52
N CYS A 108 1.72 -7.34 19.70
CA CYS A 108 1.31 -7.20 18.30
C CYS A 108 1.85 -8.33 17.42
N LYS A 109 2.99 -8.93 17.78
CA LYS A 109 3.60 -10.05 17.02
C LYS A 109 2.80 -11.35 17.14
N THR A 110 2.05 -11.51 18.23
CA THR A 110 1.24 -12.72 18.49
C THR A 110 -0.21 -12.59 17.99
N LYS A 111 -0.63 -11.40 17.52
CA LYS A 111 -1.97 -11.22 16.94
C LYS A 111 -2.06 -11.93 15.59
N ILE A 112 -3.10 -12.75 15.45
CA ILE A 112 -3.39 -13.52 14.26
C ILE A 112 -4.76 -13.10 13.75
N TYR A 113 -4.81 -12.64 12.50
CA TYR A 113 -6.02 -12.20 11.85
C TYR A 113 -6.48 -13.24 10.82
N ASP A 114 -7.79 -13.48 10.75
CA ASP A 114 -8.36 -14.28 9.66
C ASP A 114 -8.48 -13.43 8.41
N LEU A 115 -7.53 -13.61 7.48
CA LEU A 115 -7.46 -12.83 6.23
C LEU A 115 -8.73 -12.95 5.37
N ASN A 116 -9.55 -14.00 5.54
CA ASN A 116 -10.78 -14.14 4.74
C ASN A 116 -11.94 -13.28 5.29
N LYS A 117 -11.79 -12.71 6.49
CA LYS A 117 -12.77 -11.81 7.10
C LYS A 117 -12.36 -10.35 7.02
N LEU A 118 -11.15 -10.07 6.56
CA LEU A 118 -10.67 -8.70 6.42
C LEU A 118 -11.12 -8.12 5.07
N PRO A 119 -11.56 -6.86 5.04
CA PRO A 119 -11.96 -6.19 3.82
C PRO A 119 -10.76 -5.97 2.91
N LYS A 120 -10.99 -6.05 1.59
CA LYS A 120 -9.96 -5.73 0.63
C LYS A 120 -9.62 -4.25 0.67
N THR A 121 -8.33 -3.93 0.58
CA THR A 121 -7.82 -2.57 0.78
C THR A 121 -7.11 -2.05 -0.46
N SER A 122 -7.49 -0.85 -0.91
CA SER A 122 -6.74 -0.08 -1.91
C SER A 122 -5.77 0.86 -1.20
N VAL A 123 -4.49 0.80 -1.59
CA VAL A 123 -3.48 1.72 -1.09
C VAL A 123 -3.30 2.85 -2.10
N VAL A 124 -3.58 4.08 -1.68
CA VAL A 124 -3.45 5.27 -2.52
C VAL A 124 -2.19 6.02 -2.13
N ILE A 125 -1.30 6.22 -3.09
CA ILE A 125 -0.06 6.99 -2.92
C ILE A 125 -0.11 8.17 -3.88
N ILE A 126 -0.01 9.37 -3.33
CA ILE A 126 0.01 10.61 -4.13
C ILE A 126 1.45 11.06 -4.25
N PHE A 127 1.84 11.50 -5.44
CA PHE A 127 3.19 12.01 -5.68
C PHE A 127 3.15 13.19 -6.66
N THR A 128 4.12 14.10 -6.48
CA THR A 128 4.42 15.16 -7.44
C THR A 128 5.91 15.38 -7.48
N ASP A 129 6.54 15.20 -8.64
CA ASP A 129 7.98 15.38 -8.85
C ASP A 129 8.86 14.59 -7.86
N GLU A 130 8.34 13.48 -7.32
CA GLU A 130 9.00 12.69 -6.30
C GLU A 130 10.28 12.04 -6.82
N ALA A 131 11.25 11.80 -5.92
CA ALA A 131 12.43 11.03 -6.26
C ALA A 131 12.06 9.57 -6.61
N TRP A 132 12.75 9.01 -7.60
CA TRP A 132 12.45 7.67 -8.14
C TRP A 132 12.60 6.56 -7.09
N SER A 133 13.73 6.52 -6.37
CA SER A 133 13.99 5.41 -5.44
C SER A 133 13.06 5.42 -4.22
N PRO A 134 12.73 6.54 -3.56
CA PRO A 134 11.74 6.55 -2.48
C PRO A 134 10.33 6.15 -2.95
N LEU A 135 9.86 6.69 -4.08
CA LEU A 135 8.55 6.36 -4.64
C LEU A 135 8.39 4.85 -4.85
N LEU A 136 9.34 4.25 -5.56
CA LEU A 136 9.27 2.83 -5.86
C LEU A 136 9.52 1.95 -4.63
N ARG A 137 10.34 2.39 -3.67
CA ARG A 137 10.53 1.66 -2.42
C ARG A 137 9.23 1.63 -1.61
N THR A 138 8.45 2.70 -1.63
CA THR A 138 7.09 2.69 -1.07
C THR A 138 6.23 1.62 -1.71
N VAL A 139 6.15 1.61 -3.05
CA VAL A 139 5.35 0.61 -3.79
C VAL A 139 5.80 -0.81 -3.49
N HIS A 140 7.10 -1.08 -3.55
CA HIS A 140 7.68 -2.39 -3.24
C HIS A 140 7.40 -2.80 -1.80
N SER A 141 7.53 -1.88 -0.84
CA SER A 141 7.25 -2.17 0.57
C SER A 141 5.81 -2.62 0.79
N VAL A 142 4.85 -1.99 0.10
CA VAL A 142 3.42 -2.34 0.19
C VAL A 142 3.19 -3.71 -0.45
N ILE A 143 3.68 -3.93 -1.66
CA ILE A 143 3.49 -5.21 -2.36
C ILE A 143 4.13 -6.37 -1.58
N ASN A 144 5.35 -6.19 -1.08
CA ASN A 144 6.13 -7.28 -0.48
C ASN A 144 5.66 -7.69 0.92
N ARG A 145 4.99 -6.79 1.65
CA ARG A 145 4.63 -6.97 3.08
C ARG A 145 3.13 -7.00 3.32
N THR A 146 2.35 -7.05 2.25
CA THR A 146 0.89 -7.16 2.31
C THR A 146 0.46 -8.47 1.68
N PRO A 147 -0.34 -9.30 2.37
CA PRO A 147 -0.89 -10.49 1.76
C PRO A 147 -1.75 -10.14 0.53
N ASP A 148 -1.55 -10.86 -0.59
CA ASP A 148 -2.29 -10.66 -1.86
C ASP A 148 -3.82 -10.69 -1.71
N LYS A 149 -4.32 -11.46 -0.72
CA LYS A 149 -5.75 -11.53 -0.42
C LYS A 149 -6.33 -10.23 0.13
N LEU A 150 -5.50 -9.44 0.80
CA LEU A 150 -5.89 -8.19 1.47
C LEU A 150 -5.69 -6.98 0.55
N LEU A 151 -4.58 -6.94 -0.18
CA LEU A 151 -4.30 -5.86 -1.10
C LEU A 151 -5.20 -6.00 -2.33
N GLU A 152 -6.08 -5.06 -2.60
CA GLU A 152 -6.80 -5.03 -3.88
C GLU A 152 -5.89 -4.47 -4.97
N GLU A 153 -5.38 -3.27 -4.74
CA GLU A 153 -4.52 -2.53 -5.67
C GLU A 153 -3.63 -1.52 -4.93
N VAL A 154 -2.58 -1.06 -5.62
CA VAL A 154 -1.85 0.16 -5.26
C VAL A 154 -2.13 1.20 -6.35
N LEU A 155 -2.81 2.28 -5.99
CA LEU A 155 -3.15 3.40 -6.88
C LEU A 155 -2.16 4.54 -6.67
N LEU A 156 -1.29 4.75 -7.65
CA LEU A 156 -0.41 5.91 -7.73
C LEU A 156 -1.17 7.06 -8.37
N VAL A 157 -1.32 8.17 -7.65
CA VAL A 157 -1.95 9.40 -8.15
C VAL A 157 -0.87 10.43 -8.40
N ASP A 158 -0.60 10.70 -9.67
CA ASP A 158 0.33 11.72 -10.12
C ASP A 158 -0.39 13.07 -10.14
N ASP A 159 -0.02 13.96 -9.21
CA ASP A 159 -0.54 15.33 -9.14
C ASP A 159 0.31 16.28 -9.97
N PHE A 160 0.33 16.01 -11.29
CA PHE A 160 0.92 16.83 -12.34
C PHE A 160 2.45 16.99 -12.26
N SER A 161 3.16 15.88 -12.11
CA SER A 161 4.63 15.83 -12.16
C SER A 161 5.18 16.31 -13.52
N GLN A 162 6.26 17.07 -13.49
CA GLN A 162 6.96 17.58 -14.67
C GLN A 162 8.19 16.75 -15.05
N ARG A 163 8.64 15.86 -14.17
CA ARG A 163 9.82 15.04 -14.43
C ARG A 163 9.57 13.93 -15.46
N ASP A 164 10.41 13.83 -16.48
CA ASP A 164 10.28 12.85 -17.57
C ASP A 164 10.33 11.39 -17.09
N ASP A 165 11.15 11.09 -16.08
CA ASP A 165 11.28 9.74 -15.53
C ASP A 165 9.99 9.25 -14.85
N LEU A 166 9.14 10.14 -14.37
CA LEU A 166 7.86 9.78 -13.76
C LEU A 166 6.74 9.50 -14.78
N HIS A 167 7.02 9.63 -16.08
CA HIS A 167 6.08 9.36 -17.16
C HIS A 167 6.27 7.94 -17.71
N GLN A 168 6.76 7.82 -18.95
CA GLN A 168 6.84 6.54 -19.66
C GLN A 168 7.73 5.52 -18.94
N ASN A 169 8.80 5.97 -18.28
CA ASN A 169 9.67 5.07 -17.53
C ASN A 169 8.93 4.43 -16.35
N LEU A 170 8.15 5.22 -15.60
CA LEU A 170 7.31 4.72 -14.52
C LEU A 170 6.20 3.80 -15.04
N ASP A 171 5.52 4.17 -16.12
CA ASP A 171 4.47 3.36 -16.75
C ASP A 171 5.00 1.99 -17.19
N ASN A 172 6.22 1.95 -17.73
CA ASN A 172 6.88 0.71 -18.10
C ASN A 172 7.32 -0.09 -16.88
N TYR A 173 7.84 0.56 -15.84
CA TYR A 173 8.28 -0.09 -14.63
C TYR A 173 7.14 -0.80 -13.89
N ILE A 174 5.98 -0.16 -13.74
CA ILE A 174 4.86 -0.72 -12.95
C ILE A 174 4.24 -1.98 -13.56
N LYS A 175 4.41 -2.23 -14.87
CA LYS A 175 3.90 -3.43 -15.56
C LYS A 175 4.41 -4.72 -14.91
N ARG A 176 5.58 -4.66 -14.26
CA ARG A 176 6.18 -5.79 -13.53
C ARG A 176 5.32 -6.33 -12.39
N PHE A 177 4.36 -5.54 -11.89
CA PHE A 177 3.47 -5.94 -10.80
C PHE A 177 2.19 -6.62 -11.30
N ASN A 178 2.16 -7.10 -12.55
CA ASN A 178 1.08 -7.89 -13.14
C ASN A 178 -0.32 -7.27 -12.96
N GLY A 179 -0.41 -5.94 -13.07
CA GLY A 179 -1.67 -5.20 -12.94
C GLY A 179 -2.10 -4.91 -11.50
N LYS A 180 -1.29 -5.20 -10.49
CA LYS A 180 -1.58 -4.84 -9.09
C LYS A 180 -1.38 -3.36 -8.78
N VAL A 181 -0.55 -2.68 -9.56
CA VAL A 181 -0.23 -1.26 -9.42
C VAL A 181 -0.77 -0.50 -10.63
N HIS A 182 -1.47 0.60 -10.36
CA HIS A 182 -2.06 1.47 -11.37
C HIS A 182 -1.62 2.91 -11.17
N ILE A 183 -1.50 3.66 -12.26
CA ILE A 183 -1.20 5.10 -12.22
C ILE A 183 -2.40 5.87 -12.76
N TYR A 184 -2.79 6.91 -12.04
CA TYR A 184 -3.76 7.89 -12.47
C TYR A 184 -3.11 9.28 -12.51
N ARG A 185 -3.14 9.94 -13.66
CA ARG A 185 -2.49 11.24 -13.88
C ARG A 185 -3.52 12.36 -13.91
N LEU A 186 -3.34 13.34 -13.02
CA LEU A 186 -4.13 14.55 -13.03
C LEU A 186 -3.65 15.49 -14.15
N LYS A 187 -4.60 16.17 -14.80
CA LYS A 187 -4.33 17.07 -15.93
C LYS A 187 -3.72 18.41 -15.49
N GLU A 188 -3.86 18.75 -14.22
CA GLU A 188 -3.37 19.97 -13.61
C GLU A 188 -3.01 19.70 -12.14
N ARG A 189 -2.22 20.60 -11.55
CA ARG A 189 -1.79 20.49 -10.16
C ARG A 189 -2.93 20.88 -9.22
N ASN A 190 -3.49 19.89 -8.52
CA ASN A 190 -4.64 20.04 -7.63
C ASN A 190 -4.25 20.16 -6.16
N GLY A 191 -3.05 19.72 -5.79
CA GLY A 191 -2.57 19.68 -4.42
C GLY A 191 -3.08 18.46 -3.64
N LEU A 192 -2.42 18.19 -2.50
CA LEU A 192 -2.55 16.94 -1.74
C LEU A 192 -4.01 16.58 -1.37
N ILE A 193 -4.82 17.54 -0.92
CA ILE A 193 -6.20 17.26 -0.46
C ILE A 193 -7.06 16.78 -1.62
N ARG A 194 -7.05 17.51 -2.74
CA ARG A 194 -7.85 17.16 -3.92
C ARG A 194 -7.33 15.89 -4.60
N ALA A 195 -6.01 15.69 -4.61
CA ALA A 195 -5.43 14.43 -5.06
C ALA A 195 -5.88 13.24 -4.19
N LYS A 196 -5.96 13.39 -2.86
CA LYS A 196 -6.53 12.37 -1.95
C LYS A 196 -7.98 12.06 -2.28
N LEU A 197 -8.80 13.09 -2.50
CA LEU A 197 -10.21 12.91 -2.87
C LEU A 197 -10.37 12.20 -4.22
N ASN A 198 -9.55 12.55 -5.23
CA ASN A 198 -9.56 11.86 -6.52
C ASN A 198 -9.13 10.39 -6.38
N GLY A 199 -8.06 10.13 -5.63
CA GLY A 199 -7.62 8.76 -5.34
C GLY A 199 -8.67 7.94 -4.59
N ALA A 200 -9.35 8.53 -3.61
CA ALA A 200 -10.45 7.88 -2.87
C ALA A 200 -11.60 7.48 -3.79
N LYS A 201 -11.98 8.34 -4.75
CA LYS A 201 -13.06 8.08 -5.70
C LYS A 201 -12.73 6.95 -6.68
N LEU A 202 -11.45 6.82 -7.04
CA LEU A 202 -10.98 5.82 -8.00
C LEU A 202 -10.66 4.46 -7.36
N ALA A 203 -10.44 4.44 -6.04
CA ALA A 203 -10.13 3.22 -5.30
C ALA A 203 -11.26 2.19 -5.36
N ARG A 204 -10.90 0.94 -5.64
CA ARG A 204 -11.81 -0.21 -5.82
C ARG A 204 -12.03 -1.01 -4.54
N GLY A 205 -11.09 -0.96 -3.61
CA GLY A 205 -11.15 -1.65 -2.32
C GLY A 205 -12.27 -1.12 -1.43
N GLU A 206 -12.69 -1.97 -0.49
CA GLU A 206 -13.67 -1.63 0.55
C GLU A 206 -13.10 -0.61 1.54
N VAL A 207 -11.79 -0.68 1.79
CA VAL A 207 -11.05 0.26 2.63
C VAL A 207 -10.00 0.99 1.79
N VAL A 208 -9.82 2.28 2.04
CA VAL A 208 -8.80 3.11 1.40
C VAL A 208 -7.75 3.53 2.43
N VAL A 209 -6.49 3.25 2.13
CA VAL A 209 -5.34 3.62 2.96
C VAL A 209 -4.46 4.59 2.19
N PHE A 210 -4.21 5.76 2.76
CA PHE A 210 -3.31 6.75 2.18
C PHE A 210 -1.91 6.59 2.74
N LEU A 211 -0.94 6.51 1.85
CA LEU A 211 0.48 6.56 2.19
C LEU A 211 1.14 7.71 1.43
N ASP A 212 2.11 8.35 2.08
CA ASP A 212 2.98 9.31 1.40
C ASP A 212 3.94 8.55 0.47
N SER A 213 4.44 9.21 -0.55
CA SER A 213 5.27 8.62 -1.61
C SER A 213 6.67 8.19 -1.17
N HIS A 214 7.09 8.51 0.04
CA HIS A 214 8.40 8.15 0.60
C HIS A 214 8.25 7.41 1.94
N CYS A 215 7.35 6.41 1.97
CA CYS A 215 7.11 5.55 3.12
C CYS A 215 7.73 4.17 2.92
N GLU A 216 7.95 3.43 4.02
CA GLU A 216 8.13 1.98 3.92
C GLU A 216 7.19 1.28 4.88
N ALA A 217 6.28 0.48 4.33
CA ALA A 217 5.35 -0.31 5.13
C ALA A 217 6.13 -1.35 5.96
N ASN A 218 5.82 -1.47 7.24
CA ASN A 218 6.32 -2.57 8.07
C ASN A 218 5.34 -3.76 8.05
N ILE A 219 5.82 -4.92 8.50
CA ILE A 219 5.10 -6.18 8.52
C ILE A 219 3.79 -6.03 9.31
N GLY A 220 2.67 -6.42 8.68
CA GLY A 220 1.36 -6.44 9.33
C GLY A 220 0.66 -5.09 9.45
N CYS A 221 1.22 -4.01 8.87
CA CYS A 221 0.63 -2.67 8.89
C CYS A 221 -0.84 -2.67 8.44
N LEU A 222 -1.13 -3.21 7.25
CA LEU A 222 -2.49 -3.23 6.70
C LEU A 222 -3.41 -4.22 7.42
N GLY A 223 -2.92 -5.37 7.88
CA GLY A 223 -3.75 -6.36 8.57
C GLY A 223 -4.35 -5.82 9.88
N VAL A 224 -3.59 -5.01 10.63
CA VAL A 224 -4.08 -4.34 11.85
C VAL A 224 -5.13 -3.29 11.50
N GLN A 225 -4.87 -2.46 10.48
CA GLN A 225 -5.79 -1.39 10.08
C GLN A 225 -7.14 -1.94 9.59
N SER A 226 -7.12 -2.97 8.74
CA SER A 226 -8.34 -3.61 8.25
C SER A 226 -9.11 -4.32 9.38
N HIS A 227 -8.43 -4.91 10.37
CA HIS A 227 -9.09 -5.51 11.52
C HIS A 227 -9.79 -4.48 12.40
N LEU A 228 -9.14 -3.34 12.66
CA LEU A 228 -9.75 -2.25 13.42
C LEU A 228 -11.06 -1.79 12.77
N TYR A 229 -11.08 -1.66 11.43
CA TYR A 229 -12.30 -1.36 10.66
C TYR A 229 -13.42 -2.40 10.91
N THR A 230 -13.13 -3.70 10.74
CA THR A 230 -14.15 -4.76 10.93
C THR A 230 -14.66 -4.84 12.38
N SER A 231 -13.81 -4.50 13.35
CA SER A 231 -14.13 -4.61 14.77
C SER A 231 -14.96 -3.44 15.33
N LYS A 232 -15.16 -2.35 14.56
CA LYS A 232 -15.79 -1.09 15.01
C LYS A 232 -15.23 -0.56 16.34
N GLN A 233 -13.99 -0.90 16.69
CA GLN A 233 -13.38 -0.37 17.90
C GLN A 233 -12.97 1.10 17.65
N PRO A 234 -13.33 2.03 18.54
CA PRO A 234 -12.94 3.43 18.39
C PRO A 234 -11.40 3.53 18.39
N LEU A 235 -10.86 4.22 17.38
CA LEU A 235 -9.46 4.60 17.29
C LEU A 235 -9.16 5.63 18.38
N TYR A 236 -8.74 5.17 19.56
CA TYR A 236 -7.97 6.00 20.47
C TYR A 236 -6.53 6.05 19.94
N VAL A 237 -6.24 7.08 19.15
CA VAL A 237 -4.86 7.50 18.89
C VAL A 237 -4.41 8.21 20.17
N GLN A 238 -3.53 7.57 20.95
CA GLN A 238 -2.77 8.25 21.99
C GLN A 238 -1.57 8.97 21.37
#